data_AF-A0A9I9D3R5-F1
#
_entry.id   AF-A0A9I9D3R5-F1
#
_cell.length_a   1.000
_cell.length_b   1.000
_cell.length_c   1.000
_cell.angle_alpha   90.00
_cell.angle_beta   90.00
_cell.angle_gamma   90.00
#
_symmetry.space_group_name_H-M   'P 1'
#
loop_
_entity.id
_entity.type
_entity.pdbx_description
1 polymer ?
#
loop_
_entity_poly.entity_id
_entity_poly.type
_entity_poly.pdbx_seq_one_letter_code
_entity_poly.pdbx_strand_id
1 'polypeptide(L)'
;MAYTLRGRLFRLCAKATDEYERARKKVASFINAGDAKEIDFTRNATEAINLVAYSWGLVNLKSEDEIILMVVELHSAIIPWQPVAKRTGVVQKFVSLGEHDVPNLLNLSFGLL
;
A
#
# COMPACT_ATOMS: atom_id res chain seq x y z
N MET A 1 10.72 42.51 17.87
CA MET A 1 10.14 41.26 18.43
C MET A 1 9.60 40.29 17.37
N ALA A 2 8.86 40.73 16.34
CA ALA A 2 8.26 39.84 15.33
C ALA A 2 9.27 39.06 14.44
N TYR A 3 10.40 39.69 14.04
CA TYR A 3 11.44 39.03 13.22
C TYR A 3 12.14 37.86 13.93
N THR A 4 12.36 37.97 15.25
CA THR A 4 13.01 36.93 16.07
C THR A 4 12.12 35.69 16.26
N LEU A 5 10.80 35.89 16.37
CA LEU A 5 9.80 34.81 16.44
C LEU A 5 9.78 34.01 15.14
N ARG A 6 9.83 34.69 13.99
CA ARG A 6 9.89 34.05 12.67
C ARG A 6 11.12 33.13 12.54
N GLY A 7 12.30 33.62 12.92
CA GLY A 7 13.53 32.82 12.89
C GLY A 7 13.52 31.60 13.83
N ARG A 8 12.85 31.68 14.98
CA ARG A 8 12.67 30.53 15.89
C ARG A 8 11.71 29.50 15.34
N LEU A 9 10.59 29.94 14.76
CA LEU A 9 9.62 29.04 14.13
C LEU A 9 10.25 28.28 12.96
N PHE A 10 10.99 28.97 12.09
CA PHE A 10 11.72 28.33 10.99
C PHE A 10 12.67 27.23 11.47
N ARG A 11 13.43 27.49 12.54
CA ARG A 11 14.35 26.47 13.10
C ARG A 11 13.60 25.25 13.65
N LEU A 12 12.46 25.45 14.31
CA LEU A 12 11.67 24.35 14.85
C LEU A 12 11.04 23.52 13.72
N CYS A 13 10.49 24.18 12.69
CA CYS A 13 9.95 23.51 11.51
C CYS A 13 11.04 22.72 10.78
N ALA A 14 12.21 23.30 10.54
CA ALA A 14 13.33 22.60 9.89
C ALA A 14 13.75 21.35 10.69
N LYS A 15 13.90 21.48 12.01
CA LYS A 15 14.21 20.34 12.87
C LYS A 15 13.12 19.26 12.81
N ALA A 16 11.84 19.64 12.79
CA ALA A 16 10.75 18.68 12.69
C ALA A 16 10.77 17.92 11.35
N THR A 17 11.04 18.61 10.24
CA THR A 17 11.23 17.99 8.92
C THR A 17 12.41 17.03 8.92
N ASP A 18 13.56 17.43 9.50
CA ASP A 18 14.75 16.58 9.58
C ASP A 18 14.48 15.29 10.37
N GLU A 19 13.78 15.37 11.50
CA GLU A 19 13.42 14.19 12.30
C GLU A 19 12.39 13.30 11.60
N TYR A 20 11.42 13.90 10.88
CA TYR A 20 10.45 13.16 10.09
C TYR A 20 11.13 12.36 8.94
N GLU A 21 12.04 12.99 8.21
CA GLU A 21 12.80 12.30 7.15
C GLU A 21 13.79 11.28 7.71
N ARG A 22 14.33 11.51 8.93
CA ARG A 22 15.11 10.49 9.64
C ARG A 22 14.25 9.26 9.99
N ALA A 23 13.01 9.47 10.44
CA ALA A 23 12.09 8.36 10.68
C ALA A 23 11.81 7.57 9.40
N ARG A 24 11.60 8.26 8.26
CA ARG A 24 11.43 7.62 6.95
C ARG A 24 12.61 6.73 6.57
N LYS A 25 13.84 7.24 6.70
CA LYS A 25 15.06 6.45 6.45
C LYS A 25 15.18 5.24 7.37
N LYS A 26 14.79 5.38 8.64
CA LYS A 26 14.81 4.27 9.60
C LYS A 26 13.84 3.15 9.20
N VAL A 27 12.63 3.50 8.76
CA VAL A 27 11.65 2.52 8.25
C VAL A 27 12.16 1.85 6.98
N ALA A 28 12.69 2.62 6.04
CA ALA A 28 13.28 2.09 4.80
C ALA A 28 14.37 1.05 5.09
N SER A 29 15.29 1.36 6.01
CA SER A 29 16.32 0.41 6.44
C SER A 29 15.74 -0.81 7.17
N PHE A 30 14.67 -0.64 7.96
CA PHE A 30 14.04 -1.74 8.70
C PHE A 30 13.42 -2.78 7.76
N ILE A 31 12.85 -2.36 6.63
CA ILE A 31 12.26 -3.26 5.63
C ILE A 31 13.16 -3.52 4.41
N ASN A 32 14.41 -3.03 4.44
CA ASN A 32 15.37 -3.12 3.34
C ASN A 32 14.86 -2.56 1.99
N ALA A 33 14.17 -1.41 2.02
CA ALA A 33 13.76 -0.68 0.82
C ALA A 33 14.98 -0.07 0.09
N GLY A 34 14.87 0.12 -1.23
CA GLY A 34 15.95 0.64 -2.07
C GLY A 34 16.20 2.14 -1.87
N ASP A 35 15.13 2.91 -1.61
CA ASP A 35 15.20 4.33 -1.27
C ASP A 35 14.17 4.67 -0.18
N ALA A 36 14.50 5.61 0.71
CA ALA A 36 13.54 6.16 1.68
C ALA A 36 12.35 6.83 0.99
N LYS A 37 12.49 7.31 -0.25
CA LYS A 37 11.39 7.88 -1.04
C LYS A 37 10.30 6.87 -1.43
N GLU A 38 10.55 5.57 -1.27
CA GLU A 38 9.55 4.52 -1.49
C GLU A 38 8.62 4.32 -0.28
N ILE A 39 8.90 5.00 0.84
CA ILE A 39 8.12 4.89 2.07
C ILE A 39 7.12 6.05 2.15
N ASP A 40 5.83 5.77 2.06
CA ASP A 40 4.76 6.73 2.35
C ASP A 40 4.14 6.45 3.73
N PHE A 41 4.14 7.46 4.60
CA PHE A 41 3.50 7.34 5.91
C PHE A 41 1.99 7.54 5.79
N THR A 42 1.23 6.51 6.18
CA THR A 42 -0.22 6.56 6.32
C THR A 42 -0.62 6.42 7.79
N ARG A 43 -1.90 6.66 8.09
CA ARG A 43 -2.42 6.53 9.46
C ARG A 43 -2.36 5.10 10.00
N ASN A 44 -2.51 4.10 9.12
CA ASN A 44 -2.46 2.67 9.45
C ASN A 44 -2.36 1.81 8.16
N ALA A 45 -2.20 0.49 8.34
CA ALA A 45 -2.10 -0.46 7.24
C ALA A 45 -3.34 -0.47 6.32
N THR A 46 -4.55 -0.33 6.88
CA THR A 46 -5.78 -0.25 6.09
C THR A 46 -5.75 0.94 5.12
N GLU A 47 -5.30 2.09 5.59
CA GLU A 47 -5.19 3.30 4.77
C GLU A 47 -4.09 3.18 3.71
N ALA A 48 -2.99 2.48 4.01
CA ALA A 48 -1.95 2.16 3.01
C ALA A 48 -2.50 1.32 1.86
N ILE A 49 -3.26 0.26 2.17
CA ILE A 49 -3.87 -0.60 1.13
C ILE A 49 -4.90 0.19 0.31
N ASN A 50 -5.73 1.02 0.97
CA ASN A 50 -6.68 1.89 0.26
C ASN A 50 -5.97 2.88 -0.67
N LEU A 51 -4.87 3.49 -0.22
CA LEU A 51 -4.09 4.40 -1.05
C LEU A 51 -3.67 3.72 -2.36
N VAL A 52 -3.12 2.51 -2.30
CA VAL A 52 -2.71 1.76 -3.50
C VAL A 52 -3.92 1.39 -4.36
N ALA A 53 -4.96 0.81 -3.78
CA ALA A 53 -6.14 0.36 -4.51
C ALA A 53 -6.80 1.51 -5.31
N TYR A 54 -6.94 2.69 -4.69
CA TYR A 54 -7.58 3.83 -5.35
C TYR A 54 -6.65 4.63 -6.26
N SER A 55 -5.42 4.92 -5.85
CA SER A 55 -4.51 5.78 -6.65
C SER A 55 -3.91 5.04 -7.83
N TRP A 56 -3.51 3.78 -7.63
CA TRP A 56 -2.91 2.95 -8.68
C TRP A 56 -3.97 2.08 -9.35
N GLY A 57 -4.81 1.39 -8.58
CA GLY A 57 -5.75 0.40 -9.13
C GLY A 57 -6.76 0.98 -10.10
N LEU A 58 -7.33 2.17 -9.81
CA LEU A 58 -8.31 2.81 -10.71
C LEU A 58 -7.72 3.27 -12.05
N VAL A 59 -6.41 3.53 -12.11
CA VAL A 59 -5.74 4.06 -13.31
C VAL A 59 -5.12 2.95 -14.15
N ASN A 60 -4.69 1.85 -13.51
CA ASN A 60 -3.88 0.83 -14.16
C ASN A 60 -4.66 -0.47 -14.46
N LEU A 61 -5.70 -0.80 -13.70
CA LEU A 61 -6.47 -2.03 -13.92
C LEU A 61 -7.54 -1.87 -15.00
N LYS A 62 -7.71 -2.91 -15.79
CA LYS A 62 -8.68 -3.02 -16.87
C LYS A 62 -9.54 -4.29 -16.71
N SER A 63 -10.54 -4.42 -17.56
CA SER A 63 -11.46 -5.57 -17.57
C SER A 63 -10.79 -6.91 -17.82
N GLU A 64 -9.62 -6.91 -18.47
CA GLU A 64 -8.87 -8.11 -18.80
C GLU A 64 -7.91 -8.54 -17.68
N ASP A 65 -7.71 -7.69 -16.67
CA ASP A 65 -6.81 -7.98 -15.56
C ASP A 65 -7.51 -8.82 -14.48
N GLU A 66 -6.71 -9.36 -13.56
CA GLU A 66 -7.20 -10.10 -12.41
C GLU A 66 -6.53 -9.61 -11.12
N ILE A 67 -7.34 -9.37 -10.08
CA ILE A 67 -6.86 -9.15 -8.71
C ILE A 67 -6.92 -10.48 -7.98
N ILE A 68 -5.76 -11.00 -7.61
CA ILE A 68 -5.62 -12.24 -6.85
C ILE A 68 -5.55 -11.91 -5.35
N LEU A 69 -6.43 -12.51 -4.55
CA LEU A 69 -6.46 -12.40 -3.08
C LEU A 69 -6.52 -13.80 -2.47
N MET A 70 -6.14 -13.96 -1.19
CA MET A 70 -6.42 -15.21 -0.47
C MET A 70 -7.74 -15.13 0.29
N VAL A 71 -8.39 -16.29 0.49
CA VAL A 71 -9.63 -16.37 1.31
C VAL A 71 -9.40 -16.05 2.78
N VAL A 72 -8.16 -16.15 3.26
CA VAL A 72 -7.77 -15.89 4.65
C VAL A 72 -7.24 -14.48 4.88
N GLU A 73 -7.24 -13.62 3.85
CA GLU A 73 -6.82 -12.23 4.01
C GLU A 73 -7.71 -11.47 5.00
N LEU A 74 -7.10 -10.55 5.75
CA LEU A 74 -7.86 -9.65 6.61
C LEU A 74 -8.78 -8.77 5.76
N HIS A 75 -9.97 -8.41 6.27
CA HIS A 75 -10.92 -7.57 5.54
C HIS A 75 -10.32 -6.27 4.98
N SER A 76 -9.34 -5.66 5.68
CA SER A 76 -8.65 -4.46 5.20
C SER A 76 -7.88 -4.67 3.90
N ALA A 77 -7.45 -5.90 3.61
CA ALA A 77 -6.77 -6.26 2.37
C ALA A 77 -7.73 -6.63 1.23
N ILE A 78 -8.98 -7.03 1.52
CA ILE A 78 -9.96 -7.43 0.50
C ILE A 78 -10.86 -6.27 0.08
N ILE A 79 -11.46 -5.59 1.06
CA ILE A 79 -12.56 -4.64 0.83
C ILE A 79 -12.18 -3.47 -0.10
N PRO A 80 -10.97 -2.87 -0.04
CA PRO A 80 -10.62 -1.75 -0.92
C PRO A 80 -10.67 -2.08 -2.42
N TRP A 81 -10.45 -3.34 -2.79
CA TRP A 81 -10.44 -3.76 -4.19
C TRP A 81 -11.84 -3.93 -4.78
N GLN A 82 -12.86 -4.20 -3.96
CA GLN A 82 -14.25 -4.40 -4.43
C GLN A 82 -14.82 -3.20 -5.19
N PRO A 83 -14.76 -1.95 -4.69
CA PRO A 83 -15.22 -0.80 -5.45
C PRO A 83 -14.32 -0.50 -6.66
N VAL A 84 -13.01 -0.79 -6.59
CA VAL A 84 -12.10 -0.65 -7.73
C VAL A 84 -12.50 -1.61 -8.85
N ALA A 85 -12.79 -2.86 -8.50
CA ALA A 85 -13.22 -3.87 -9.46
C ALA A 85 -14.55 -3.54 -10.13
N LYS A 86 -15.52 -3.05 -9.35
CA LYS A 86 -16.79 -2.56 -9.89
C LYS A 86 -16.62 -1.41 -10.88
N ARG A 87 -15.60 -0.56 -10.71
CA ARG A 87 -15.36 0.61 -11.57
C ARG A 87 -14.53 0.31 -12.81
N THR A 88 -13.58 -0.61 -12.70
CA THR A 88 -12.63 -0.95 -13.78
C THR A 88 -13.08 -2.16 -14.61
N GLY A 89 -14.00 -2.97 -14.08
CA GLY A 89 -14.39 -4.24 -14.68
C GLY A 89 -13.43 -5.40 -14.39
N VAL A 90 -12.35 -5.16 -13.64
CA VAL A 90 -11.36 -6.20 -13.29
C VAL A 90 -11.99 -7.34 -12.48
N VAL A 91 -11.54 -8.57 -12.69
CA VAL A 91 -12.06 -9.73 -11.97
C VAL A 91 -11.30 -9.95 -10.66
N GLN A 92 -12.01 -10.25 -9.57
CA GLN A 92 -11.39 -10.70 -8.33
C GLN A 92 -11.41 -12.23 -8.25
N LYS A 93 -10.24 -12.82 -8.01
CA LYS A 93 -10.10 -14.25 -7.76
C LYS A 93 -9.56 -14.49 -6.36
N PHE A 94 -10.12 -15.51 -5.71
CA PHE A 94 -9.74 -15.89 -4.36
C PHE A 94 -9.04 -17.24 -4.36
N VAL A 95 -7.84 -17.28 -3.79
CA VAL A 95 -7.06 -18.49 -3.58
C VAL A 95 -7.45 -19.11 -2.25
N SER A 96 -8.01 -20.32 -2.31
CA SER A 96 -8.31 -21.15 -1.15
C SER A 96 -7.06 -21.79 -0.57
N LEU A 97 -7.12 -22.14 0.72
CA LEU A 97 -6.13 -23.02 1.32
C LEU A 97 -6.27 -24.45 0.76
N GLY A 98 -5.13 -25.08 0.52
CA GLY A 98 -5.00 -26.49 0.16
C GLY A 98 -4.68 -27.33 1.40
N GLU A 99 -3.97 -28.45 1.18
CA GLU A 99 -3.51 -29.31 2.27
C GLU A 99 -2.57 -28.57 3.22
N HIS A 100 -2.59 -28.90 4.51
CA HIS A 100 -1.72 -28.29 5.53
C HIS A 100 -1.78 -26.76 5.63
N ASP A 101 -2.92 -26.16 5.28
CA ASP A 101 -3.13 -24.71 5.30
C ASP A 101 -2.16 -23.91 4.40
N VAL A 102 -1.58 -24.57 3.38
CA VAL A 102 -0.77 -23.88 2.37
C VAL A 102 -1.66 -23.33 1.25
N PRO A 103 -1.38 -22.15 0.68
CA PRO A 103 -2.15 -21.65 -0.46
C PRO A 103 -2.12 -22.65 -1.63
N ASN A 104 -3.29 -22.98 -2.17
CA ASN A 104 -3.37 -23.87 -3.32
C ASN A 104 -3.01 -23.10 -4.60
N LEU A 105 -1.72 -23.15 -4.97
CA LEU A 105 -1.21 -22.45 -6.15
C LEU A 105 -1.69 -23.06 -7.47
N LEU A 106 -2.28 -24.26 -7.49
CA LEU A 106 -2.88 -24.82 -8.71
C LEU A 106 -4.13 -24.03 -9.13
N ASN A 107 -4.79 -23.37 -8.17
CA ASN A 107 -5.88 -22.44 -8.45
C ASN A 107 -5.39 -21.12 -9.08
N LEU A 108 -4.08 -20.87 -9.08
CA LEU A 108 -3.43 -19.76 -9.77
C LEU A 108 -3.01 -20.13 -11.19
N SER A 109 -3.60 -21.19 -11.79
CA SER A 109 -3.40 -21.53 -13.20
C SER A 109 -3.69 -20.29 -14.07
N PHE A 110 -2.66 -19.49 -14.31
CA PHE A 110 -2.55 -18.54 -15.40
C PHE A 110 -2.80 -19.41 -16.63
N GLY A 111 -3.83 -19.13 -17.41
CA GLY A 111 -4.08 -19.87 -18.65
C GLY A 111 -2.81 -19.87 -19.47
N LEU A 112 -2.06 -20.98 -19.41
CA LEU A 112 -0.93 -21.22 -20.27
C LEU A 112 -1.52 -21.34 -21.68
N LEU A 113 -1.11 -20.43 -22.55
CA LEU A 113 -0.94 -20.76 -23.95
C LEU A 113 -0.05 -22.01 -24.08
#